data_AF-E1IFW4-F1
#
_entry.id   AF-E1IFW4-F1
#
_cell.length_a   1.000
_cell.length_b   1.000
_cell.length_c   1.000
_cell.angle_alpha   90.00
_cell.angle_beta   90.00
_cell.angle_gamma   90.00
#
_symmetry.space_group_name_H-M   'P 1'
#
loop_
_entity.id
_entity.type
_entity.pdbx_description
1 polymer ?
#
loop_
_entity_poly.entity_id
_entity_poly.type
_entity_poly.pdbx_seq_one_letter_code
_entity_poly.pdbx_strand_id
1 'polypeptide(L)'
;MSTLIPDQPLLVAYDRTRVRELLRNTTAQSLHDALRTGTFGANLSPVERAELDALLTAWMQRALGYVFLRDALLVDAQRGPRVFDLICAELTSEQLELSPDLAAALRGRDLSSLTPTDLAALHVHAAAVSRITEHAQRSGLHLALLEAAGSYPLPDDLDRLLPSIPLHLPRAEDYFVPPTGLRRWVAVTLAVAGILLLLIPILSGTIPKHPAGLPLALITLALMVGIKAGWAGYCGALCLWLVPNMPGFRSDRHLTELLPYVPLLLGGVALLIYDRRVRALWAWLRGHFGLGL
;
A
#
# COMPACT_ATOMS: atom_id res chain seq x y z
N MET A 1 -3.69 -27.91 31.93
CA MET A 1 -4.25 -26.94 32.88
C MET A 1 -3.08 -26.12 33.40
N SER A 2 -2.78 -25.00 32.75
CA SER A 2 -1.74 -24.07 33.22
C SER A 2 -2.41 -23.04 34.11
N THR A 3 -1.99 -22.98 35.36
CA THR A 3 -2.37 -21.99 36.35
C THR A 3 -2.01 -20.60 35.84
N LEU A 4 -3.03 -19.78 35.56
CA LEU A 4 -2.93 -18.34 35.33
C LEU A 4 -2.32 -17.69 36.58
N ILE A 5 -0.99 -17.50 36.55
CA ILE A 5 -0.34 -16.46 37.33
C ILE A 5 -0.75 -15.15 36.63
N PRO A 6 -1.27 -14.13 37.33
CA PRO A 6 -1.51 -12.84 36.69
C PRO A 6 -0.17 -12.35 36.14
N ASP A 7 -0.14 -11.99 34.85
CA ASP A 7 1.03 -11.50 34.14
C ASP A 7 1.84 -10.57 35.04
N GLN A 8 3.11 -10.92 35.27
CA GLN A 8 3.96 -10.07 36.09
C GLN A 8 4.15 -8.72 35.39
N PRO A 9 4.14 -7.60 36.14
CA PRO A 9 4.31 -6.29 35.56
C PRO A 9 5.69 -6.18 34.91
N LEU A 10 5.74 -5.62 33.70
CA LEU A 10 6.94 -5.49 32.90
C LEU A 10 7.36 -4.03 32.81
N LEU A 11 8.65 -3.76 33.03
CA LEU A 11 9.27 -2.50 32.65
C LEU A 11 9.89 -2.67 31.26
N VAL A 12 9.44 -1.88 30.30
CA VAL A 12 9.90 -1.95 28.91
C VAL A 12 10.56 -0.64 28.48
N ALA A 13 11.63 -0.75 27.72
CA ALA A 13 12.29 0.35 27.03
C ALA A 13 12.05 0.20 25.52
N TYR A 14 11.33 1.14 24.91
CA TYR A 14 10.96 1.07 23.50
C TYR A 14 11.14 2.41 22.77
N ASP A 15 11.30 2.36 21.46
CA ASP A 15 11.51 3.55 20.63
C ASP A 15 10.19 4.24 20.30
N ARG A 16 9.73 5.09 21.22
CA ARG A 16 8.50 5.87 21.05
C ARG A 16 8.56 6.83 19.85
N THR A 17 9.74 7.38 19.54
CA THR A 17 9.90 8.29 18.40
C THR A 17 9.64 7.54 17.10
N ARG A 18 10.24 6.35 16.96
CA ARG A 18 10.04 5.50 15.79
C ARG A 18 8.62 4.98 15.66
N VAL A 19 7.99 4.59 16.77
CA VAL A 19 6.56 4.23 16.79
C VAL A 19 5.74 5.38 16.23
N ARG A 20 5.94 6.61 16.72
CA ARG A 20 5.21 7.80 16.26
C ARG A 20 5.46 8.10 14.78
N GLU A 21 6.69 7.98 14.31
CA GLU A 21 7.02 8.13 12.89
C GLU A 21 6.28 7.12 12.02
N LEU A 22 6.22 5.86 12.47
CA LEU A 22 5.54 4.78 11.78
C LEU A 22 4.03 5.03 11.74
N LEU A 23 3.41 5.39 12.86
CA LEU A 23 1.98 5.74 12.90
C LEU A 23 1.64 6.93 12.00
N ARG A 24 2.53 7.92 11.96
CA ARG A 24 2.36 9.18 11.23
C ARG A 24 2.49 9.02 9.71
N ASN A 25 3.41 8.17 9.23
CA ASN A 25 3.82 8.16 7.82
C ASN A 25 3.51 6.85 7.09
N THR A 26 3.10 5.80 7.80
CA THR A 26 2.91 4.46 7.22
C THR A 26 1.41 4.12 7.12
N THR A 27 1.03 3.46 6.03
CA THR A 27 -0.30 2.90 5.81
C THR A 27 -0.38 1.44 6.25
N ALA A 28 -1.60 0.94 6.51
CA ALA A 28 -1.82 -0.47 6.83
C ALA A 28 -1.23 -1.40 5.75
N GLN A 29 -1.41 -1.05 4.46
CA GLN A 29 -0.83 -1.77 3.34
C GLN A 29 0.69 -1.81 3.39
N SER A 30 1.35 -0.65 3.56
CA SER A 30 2.81 -0.61 3.59
C SER A 30 3.41 -1.37 4.77
N LEU A 31 2.73 -1.40 5.92
CA LEU A 31 3.17 -2.21 7.06
C LEU A 31 2.97 -3.71 6.78
N HIS A 32 1.87 -4.08 6.13
CA HIS A 32 1.62 -5.45 5.68
C HIS A 32 2.70 -5.92 4.69
N ASP A 33 3.05 -5.10 3.70
CA ASP A 33 4.11 -5.40 2.75
C ASP A 33 5.49 -5.50 3.45
N ALA A 34 5.75 -4.64 4.43
CA ALA A 34 6.97 -4.69 5.24
C ALA A 34 7.08 -6.00 6.06
N LEU A 35 5.96 -6.44 6.65
CA LEU A 35 5.87 -7.73 7.35
C LEU A 35 6.11 -8.91 6.41
N ARG A 36 5.61 -8.87 5.18
CA ARG A 36 5.80 -9.98 4.22
C ARG A 36 7.22 -10.02 3.66
N THR A 37 7.82 -8.86 3.43
CA THR A 37 9.22 -8.74 2.97
C THR A 37 10.24 -8.97 4.08
N GLY A 38 9.80 -9.06 5.34
CA GLY A 38 10.67 -9.27 6.51
C GLY A 38 11.48 -8.03 6.90
N THR A 39 11.11 -6.85 6.38
CA THR A 39 11.71 -5.57 6.80
C THR A 39 11.12 -5.04 8.10
N PHE A 40 10.01 -5.62 8.57
CA PHE A 40 9.38 -5.37 9.85
C PHE A 40 8.90 -6.70 10.47
N GLY A 41 8.89 -6.80 11.79
CA GLY A 41 8.43 -7.99 12.52
C GLY A 41 9.52 -9.03 12.71
N ALA A 42 10.77 -8.59 12.92
CA ALA A 42 11.92 -9.45 13.18
C ALA A 42 12.01 -9.85 14.66
N ASN A 43 11.53 -9.01 15.57
CA ASN A 43 11.52 -9.23 17.01
C ASN A 43 10.19 -9.87 17.49
N LEU A 44 9.15 -9.82 16.65
CA LEU A 44 7.89 -10.50 16.92
C LEU A 44 8.00 -12.03 16.80
N SER A 45 7.31 -12.74 17.69
CA SER A 45 7.14 -14.18 17.56
C SER A 45 6.34 -14.53 16.28
N PRO A 46 6.46 -15.76 15.76
CA PRO A 46 5.68 -16.19 14.59
C PRO A 46 4.17 -16.03 14.76
N VAL A 47 3.67 -16.20 16.00
CA VAL A 47 2.25 -16.06 16.34
C VAL A 47 1.84 -14.58 16.28
N GLU A 48 2.61 -13.70 16.91
CA GLU A 48 2.36 -12.24 16.89
C GLU A 48 2.45 -11.66 15.48
N ARG A 49 3.40 -12.16 14.68
CA ARG A 49 3.54 -11.74 13.28
C ARG A 49 2.34 -12.16 12.44
N ALA A 50 1.84 -13.38 12.61
CA ALA A 50 0.63 -13.86 11.94
C ALA A 50 -0.62 -13.10 12.41
N GLU A 51 -0.69 -12.77 13.70
CA GLU A 51 -1.77 -11.95 14.25
C GLU A 51 -1.76 -10.54 13.65
N LEU A 52 -0.61 -9.87 13.60
CA LEU A 52 -0.46 -8.55 13.00
C LEU A 52 -0.85 -8.56 11.52
N ASP A 53 -0.43 -9.58 10.77
CA ASP A 53 -0.79 -9.77 9.36
C ASP A 53 -2.32 -9.85 9.16
N ALA A 54 -3.00 -10.62 10.01
CA ALA A 54 -4.45 -10.78 9.97
C ALA A 54 -5.18 -9.47 10.32
N LEU A 55 -4.71 -8.73 11.33
CA LEU A 55 -5.30 -7.46 11.75
C LEU A 55 -5.15 -6.39 10.64
N LEU A 56 -3.98 -6.29 10.03
CA LEU A 56 -3.75 -5.36 8.92
C LEU A 56 -4.58 -5.70 7.69
N THR A 57 -4.69 -6.99 7.36
CA THR A 57 -5.57 -7.47 6.27
C THR A 57 -7.01 -7.07 6.53
N ALA A 58 -7.48 -7.19 7.77
CA ALA A 58 -8.85 -6.84 8.13
C ALA A 58 -9.12 -5.32 8.03
N TRP A 59 -8.13 -4.48 8.35
CA TRP A 59 -8.20 -3.04 8.11
C TRP A 59 -8.25 -2.71 6.61
N MET A 60 -7.40 -3.35 5.81
CA MET A 60 -7.39 -3.16 4.35
C MET A 60 -8.72 -3.55 3.69
N GLN A 61 -9.35 -4.64 4.13
CA GLN A 61 -10.65 -5.09 3.59
C GLN A 61 -11.80 -4.14 3.93
N ARG A 62 -11.72 -3.43 5.06
CA ARG A 62 -12.75 -2.49 5.50
C ARG A 62 -12.54 -1.10 4.90
N ALA A 63 -11.30 -0.76 4.55
CA ALA A 63 -10.95 0.50 3.96
C ALA A 63 -11.36 0.58 2.49
N LEU A 64 -12.12 1.60 2.10
CA LEU A 64 -12.39 1.95 0.69
C LEU A 64 -11.22 2.74 0.05
N GLY A 65 -9.97 2.48 0.47
CA GLY A 65 -8.79 3.22 0.02
C GLY A 65 -7.57 3.08 0.95
N TYR A 66 -6.58 3.96 0.78
CA TYR A 66 -5.40 4.02 1.66
C TYR A 66 -5.80 4.51 3.04
N VAL A 67 -5.42 3.76 4.08
CA VAL A 67 -5.62 4.15 5.47
C VAL A 67 -4.27 4.19 6.18
N PHE A 68 -3.94 5.37 6.73
CA PHE A 68 -2.80 5.54 7.61
C PHE A 68 -3.02 4.78 8.91
N LEU A 69 -1.96 4.24 9.49
CA LEU A 69 -2.04 3.48 10.74
C LEU A 69 -2.65 4.32 11.86
N ARG A 70 -2.28 5.60 11.97
CA ARG A 70 -2.89 6.55 12.91
C ARG A 70 -4.41 6.67 12.72
N ASP A 71 -4.89 6.78 11.49
CA ASP A 71 -6.34 6.89 11.22
C ASP A 71 -7.06 5.55 11.51
N ALA A 72 -6.44 4.42 11.18
CA ALA A 72 -6.97 3.10 11.51
C ALA A 72 -7.12 2.91 13.03
N LEU A 73 -6.11 3.32 13.80
CA LEU A 73 -6.13 3.27 15.27
C LEU A 73 -7.23 4.16 15.86
N LEU A 74 -7.47 5.34 15.29
CA LEU A 74 -8.51 6.25 15.76
C LEU A 74 -9.93 5.73 15.48
N VAL A 75 -10.11 4.96 14.40
CA VAL A 75 -11.44 4.49 13.95
C VAL A 75 -11.78 3.11 14.51
N ASP A 76 -10.79 2.22 14.64
CA ASP A 76 -10.99 0.83 15.08
C ASP A 76 -10.55 0.62 16.53
N ALA A 77 -11.41 1.01 17.47
CA ALA A 77 -11.14 0.86 18.91
C ALA A 77 -11.05 -0.61 19.38
N GLN A 78 -11.57 -1.57 18.60
CA GLN A 78 -11.55 -2.98 18.99
C GLN A 78 -10.21 -3.64 18.68
N ARG A 79 -9.63 -3.33 17.52
CA ARG A 79 -8.38 -3.96 17.03
C ARG A 79 -7.17 -3.04 17.17
N GLY A 80 -7.41 -1.74 17.22
CA GLY A 80 -6.38 -0.71 17.29
C GLY A 80 -5.38 -0.90 18.42
N PRO A 81 -5.83 -1.09 19.68
CA PRO A 81 -4.92 -1.33 20.79
C PRO A 81 -3.95 -2.48 20.50
N ARG A 82 -4.49 -3.63 20.04
CA ARG A 82 -3.66 -4.81 19.76
C ARG A 82 -2.66 -4.59 18.63
N VAL A 83 -3.04 -3.89 17.56
CA VAL A 83 -2.09 -3.53 16.49
C VAL A 83 -0.99 -2.62 17.03
N PHE A 84 -1.37 -1.64 17.86
CA PHE A 84 -0.41 -0.74 18.50
C PHE A 84 0.56 -1.51 19.42
N ASP A 85 0.05 -2.44 20.23
CA ASP A 85 0.86 -3.28 21.10
C ASP A 85 1.89 -4.10 20.33
N LEU A 86 1.50 -4.68 19.19
CA LEU A 86 2.40 -5.44 18.32
C LEU A 86 3.45 -4.54 17.65
N ILE A 87 3.09 -3.31 17.28
CA ILE A 87 4.07 -2.33 16.76
C ILE A 87 5.08 -1.94 17.85
N CYS A 88 4.61 -1.71 19.07
CA CYS A 88 5.47 -1.37 20.20
C CYS A 88 6.35 -2.54 20.62
N ALA A 89 5.83 -3.77 20.62
CA ALA A 89 6.60 -4.98 20.91
C ALA A 89 7.76 -5.16 19.94
N GLU A 90 7.55 -4.95 18.63
CA GLU A 90 8.62 -4.99 17.63
C GLU A 90 9.73 -3.95 17.90
N LEU A 91 9.33 -2.77 18.39
CA LEU A 91 10.23 -1.63 18.65
C LEU A 91 10.71 -1.56 20.11
N THR A 92 10.52 -2.62 20.88
CA THR A 92 11.03 -2.76 22.23
C THR A 92 12.47 -3.27 22.20
N SER A 93 13.36 -2.57 22.89
CA SER A 93 14.79 -2.89 22.93
C SER A 93 15.17 -3.74 24.14
N GLU A 94 14.57 -3.47 25.31
CA GLU A 94 14.83 -4.21 26.55
C GLU A 94 13.53 -4.30 27.35
N GLN A 95 13.37 -5.41 28.06
CA GLN A 95 12.24 -5.65 28.96
C GLN A 95 12.72 -6.31 30.24
N LEU A 96 12.07 -6.00 31.36
CA LEU A 96 12.39 -6.50 32.69
C LEU A 96 11.12 -6.85 33.45
N GLU A 97 11.02 -8.09 33.92
CA GLU A 97 9.99 -8.51 34.86
C GLU A 97 10.22 -7.86 36.22
N LEU A 98 9.17 -7.21 36.74
CA LEU A 98 9.21 -6.55 38.03
C LEU A 98 8.49 -7.38 39.09
N SER A 99 9.02 -7.34 40.32
CA SER A 99 8.26 -7.80 41.46
C SER A 99 7.05 -6.87 41.71
N PRO A 100 5.97 -7.37 42.32
CA PRO A 100 4.78 -6.57 42.60
C PRO A 100 5.07 -5.31 43.43
N ASP A 101 6.01 -5.41 44.38
CA ASP A 101 6.41 -4.30 45.24
C ASP A 101 7.13 -3.20 44.45
N LEU A 102 8.02 -3.58 43.52
CA LEU A 102 8.72 -2.65 42.63
C LEU A 102 7.75 -1.99 41.64
N ALA A 103 6.84 -2.77 41.08
CA ALA A 103 5.81 -2.23 40.20
C ALA A 103 4.88 -1.25 40.92
N ALA A 104 4.50 -1.54 42.17
CA ALA A 104 3.70 -0.64 43.00
C ALA A 104 4.43 0.69 43.29
N ALA A 105 5.75 0.66 43.49
CA ALA A 105 6.55 1.87 43.69
C ALA A 105 6.63 2.77 42.44
N LEU A 106 6.54 2.16 41.25
CA LEU A 106 6.60 2.85 39.96
C LEU A 106 5.22 3.27 39.42
N ARG A 107 4.14 2.63 39.87
CA ARG A 107 2.79 2.87 39.38
C ARG A 107 2.33 4.32 39.58
N GLY A 108 1.67 4.87 38.55
CA GLY A 108 1.12 6.24 38.57
C GLY A 108 2.16 7.35 38.43
N ARG A 109 3.43 7.00 38.18
CA ARG A 109 4.48 7.98 37.89
C ARG A 109 4.68 8.12 36.38
N ASP A 110 5.12 9.31 36.00
CA ASP A 110 5.59 9.53 34.64
C ASP A 110 6.99 8.89 34.49
N LEU A 111 7.02 7.72 33.86
CA LEU A 111 8.25 6.97 33.63
C LEU A 111 9.04 7.53 32.44
N SER A 112 8.46 8.45 31.67
CA SER A 112 9.05 8.97 30.43
C SER A 112 10.36 9.72 30.63
N SER A 113 10.57 10.26 31.83
CA SER A 113 11.74 11.06 32.20
C SER A 113 12.50 10.47 33.40
N LEU A 114 12.26 9.19 33.73
CA LEU A 114 12.83 8.61 34.93
C LEU A 114 14.36 8.55 34.84
N THR A 115 15.05 9.11 35.83
CA THR A 115 16.52 9.05 35.92
C THR A 115 16.97 8.05 36.99
N PRO A 116 18.23 7.59 36.95
CA PRO A 116 18.81 6.79 38.05
C PRO A 116 18.73 7.48 39.41
N THR A 117 18.74 8.82 39.44
CA THR A 117 18.59 9.61 40.66
C THR A 117 17.16 9.55 41.21
N ASP A 118 16.15 9.54 40.34
CA ASP A 118 14.76 9.38 40.75
C ASP A 118 14.50 7.98 41.33
N LEU A 119 15.10 6.94 40.74
CA LEU A 119 15.04 5.57 41.28
C LEU A 119 15.65 5.48 42.68
N ALA A 120 16.78 6.15 42.91
CA ALA A 120 17.42 6.21 44.22
C ALA A 120 16.51 6.91 45.25
N ALA A 121 15.85 8.00 44.88
CA ALA A 121 14.87 8.68 45.73
C ALA A 121 13.63 7.82 46.05
N LEU A 122 13.30 6.87 45.16
CA LEU A 122 12.23 5.89 45.33
C LEU A 122 12.65 4.66 46.14
N HIS A 123 13.88 4.61 46.63
CA HIS A 123 14.46 3.44 47.30
C HIS A 123 14.41 2.18 46.42
N VAL A 124 14.39 2.36 45.10
CA VAL A 124 14.45 1.28 44.13
C VAL A 124 15.93 0.98 43.88
N HIS A 125 16.46 -0.01 44.60
CA HIS A 125 17.87 -0.41 44.53
C HIS A 125 18.14 -1.60 43.60
N ALA A 126 17.14 -1.99 42.80
CA ALA A 126 17.28 -3.10 41.86
C ALA A 126 18.23 -2.72 40.72
N ALA A 127 19.42 -3.33 40.68
CA ALA A 127 20.46 -3.05 39.68
C ALA A 127 19.94 -3.20 38.24
N ALA A 128 19.04 -4.16 37.99
CA ALA A 128 18.43 -4.36 36.68
C ALA A 128 17.55 -3.16 36.25
N VAL A 129 16.80 -2.56 37.19
CA VAL A 129 15.95 -1.38 36.93
C VAL A 129 16.81 -0.15 36.64
N SER A 130 17.89 0.04 37.39
CA SER A 130 18.84 1.13 37.11
C SER A 130 19.49 0.97 35.74
N ARG A 131 19.85 -0.25 35.35
CA ARG A 131 20.48 -0.54 34.05
C ARG A 131 19.56 -0.22 32.87
N ILE A 132 18.32 -0.71 32.88
CA ILE A 132 17.37 -0.44 31.78
C ILE A 132 17.03 1.05 31.71
N THR A 133 16.95 1.73 32.85
CA THR A 133 16.70 3.18 32.91
C THR A 133 17.86 3.99 32.34
N GLU A 134 19.10 3.65 32.71
CA GLU A 134 20.29 4.30 32.16
C GLU A 134 20.46 4.01 30.67
N HIS A 135 20.12 2.80 30.22
CA HIS A 135 20.14 2.46 28.80
C HIS A 135 19.09 3.28 28.03
N ALA A 136 17.85 3.35 28.54
CA ALA A 136 16.80 4.12 27.91
C ALA A 136 17.15 5.60 27.79
N GLN A 137 17.72 6.19 28.86
CA GLN A 137 18.16 7.59 28.86
C GLN A 137 19.27 7.84 27.83
N ARG A 138 20.29 6.97 27.75
CA ARG A 138 21.40 7.11 26.80
C ARG A 138 20.98 6.95 25.35
N SER A 139 20.03 6.05 25.10
CA SER A 139 19.54 5.72 23.76
C SER A 139 18.34 6.58 23.33
N GLY A 140 17.82 7.44 24.21
CA GLY A 140 16.62 8.23 23.94
C GLY A 140 15.34 7.39 23.82
N LEU A 141 15.30 6.21 24.47
CA LEU A 141 14.14 5.33 24.50
C LEU A 141 13.16 5.78 25.59
N HIS A 142 11.91 5.37 25.41
CA HIS A 142 10.84 5.63 26.38
C HIS A 142 10.66 4.43 27.30
N LEU A 143 10.54 4.70 28.60
CA LEU A 143 10.21 3.68 29.59
C LEU A 143 8.70 3.63 29.81
N ALA A 144 8.13 2.43 29.80
CA ALA A 144 6.75 2.20 30.19
C ALA A 144 6.63 1.00 31.14
N LEU A 145 5.66 1.07 32.05
CA LEU A 145 5.25 -0.02 32.90
C LEU A 145 4.01 -0.66 32.27
N LEU A 146 4.10 -1.93 31.95
CA LEU A 146 3.00 -2.73 31.43
C LEU A 146 2.44 -3.58 32.57
N GLU A 147 1.15 -3.43 32.87
CA GLU A 147 0.47 -4.25 33.87
C GLU A 147 0.17 -5.67 33.35
N ALA A 148 0.13 -5.83 32.02
CA ALA A 148 0.01 -7.11 31.33
C ALA A 148 0.87 -7.10 30.07
N ALA A 149 1.28 -8.28 29.59
CA ALA A 149 2.07 -8.38 28.36
C ALA A 149 1.28 -7.81 27.17
N GLY A 150 1.89 -6.86 26.46
CA GLY A 150 1.25 -6.19 25.32
C GLY A 150 0.09 -5.27 25.72
N SER A 151 0.25 -4.47 26.78
CA SER A 151 -0.68 -3.41 27.17
C SER A 151 0.00 -2.03 27.11
N TYR A 152 0.55 -1.69 25.93
CA TYR A 152 1.32 -0.45 25.77
C TYR A 152 0.39 0.77 25.85
N PRO A 153 0.83 1.86 26.50
CA PRO A 153 0.02 3.08 26.59
C PRO A 153 -0.09 3.74 25.21
N LEU A 154 -1.34 3.91 24.74
CA LEU A 154 -1.63 4.63 23.51
C LEU A 154 -1.16 6.10 23.63
N PRO A 155 -0.68 6.72 22.53
CA PRO A 155 -0.31 8.12 22.56
C PRO A 155 -1.55 9.01 22.75
N ASP A 156 -1.54 9.89 23.75
CA ASP A 156 -2.64 10.82 24.04
C ASP A 156 -2.92 11.83 22.91
N ASP A 157 -1.95 12.01 22.02
CA ASP A 157 -1.95 12.98 20.92
C ASP A 157 -1.99 12.31 19.55
N LEU A 158 -2.57 11.11 19.47
CA LEU A 158 -2.74 10.36 18.22
C LEU A 158 -3.48 11.20 17.15
N ASP A 159 -4.43 12.04 17.56
CA ASP A 159 -5.14 13.00 16.72
C ASP A 159 -4.25 14.14 16.19
N ARG A 160 -3.09 14.40 16.80
CA ARG A 160 -2.15 15.45 16.36
C ARG A 160 -1.03 14.94 15.47
N LEU A 161 -0.89 13.63 15.33
CA LEU A 161 0.08 12.96 14.46
C LEU A 161 -0.29 13.06 12.98
N LEU A 162 -0.27 14.27 12.41
CA LEU A 162 -0.51 14.50 10.98
C LEU A 162 0.74 14.18 10.15
N PRO A 163 0.63 13.53 8.97
CA PRO A 163 1.77 13.15 8.13
C PRO A 163 2.73 14.33 7.87
N SER A 164 4.04 14.09 7.95
CA SER A 164 5.08 15.14 7.88
C SER A 164 5.16 15.87 6.53
N ILE A 165 4.72 15.18 5.49
CA ILE A 165 4.77 15.60 4.10
C ILE A 165 3.44 15.14 3.52
N PRO A 166 2.80 15.87 2.59
CA PRO A 166 1.79 15.23 1.76
C PRO A 166 2.48 14.08 1.02
N LEU A 167 2.38 12.86 1.56
CA LEU A 167 2.78 11.65 0.87
C LEU A 167 2.14 11.75 -0.51
N HIS A 168 2.93 11.51 -1.54
CA HIS A 168 2.38 11.21 -2.85
C HIS A 168 1.70 9.85 -2.72
N LEU A 169 0.55 9.83 -2.03
CA LEU A 169 -0.41 8.76 -2.07
C LEU A 169 -0.66 8.56 -3.55
N PRO A 170 -0.39 7.36 -4.10
CA PRO A 170 -0.73 7.09 -5.48
C PRO A 170 -2.22 7.41 -5.58
N ARG A 171 -2.54 8.41 -6.40
CA ARG A 171 -3.91 8.91 -6.45
C ARG A 171 -4.76 7.73 -6.91
N ALA A 172 -6.03 7.70 -6.56
CA ALA A 172 -6.98 6.76 -7.18
C ALA A 172 -6.93 6.81 -8.73
N GLU A 173 -6.32 7.86 -9.29
CA GLU A 173 -6.03 8.02 -10.70
C GLU A 173 -4.89 7.16 -11.26
N ASP A 174 -3.98 6.67 -10.42
CA ASP A 174 -2.81 5.88 -10.81
C ASP A 174 -3.11 4.37 -10.91
N TYR A 175 -4.26 3.93 -10.38
CA TYR A 175 -4.72 2.54 -10.50
C TYR A 175 -5.70 2.37 -11.66
N PHE A 176 -5.56 1.24 -12.37
CA PHE A 176 -6.53 0.83 -13.36
C PHE A 176 -7.82 0.38 -12.65
N VAL A 177 -8.91 1.09 -12.93
CA VAL A 177 -10.24 0.72 -12.43
C VAL A 177 -11.06 0.21 -13.60
N PRO A 178 -11.55 -1.04 -13.57
CA PRO A 178 -12.33 -1.61 -14.67
C PRO A 178 -13.59 -0.77 -14.97
N PRO A 179 -14.08 -0.77 -16.22
CA PRO A 179 -15.26 0.00 -16.59
C PRO A 179 -16.51 -0.53 -15.88
N THR A 180 -17.25 0.37 -15.22
CA THR A 180 -18.54 0.11 -14.55
C THR A 180 -19.64 1.01 -15.08
N GLY A 181 -20.90 0.64 -14.88
CA GLY A 181 -22.08 1.44 -15.27
C GLY A 181 -22.16 1.77 -16.76
N LEU A 182 -22.52 3.02 -17.08
CA LEU A 182 -22.69 3.50 -18.46
C LEU A 182 -21.41 3.40 -19.30
N ARG A 183 -20.24 3.62 -18.68
CA ARG A 183 -18.94 3.47 -19.35
C ARG A 183 -18.70 2.05 -19.84
N ARG A 184 -19.08 1.05 -19.02
CA ARG A 184 -19.01 -0.37 -19.42
C ARG A 184 -19.91 -0.65 -20.60
N TRP A 185 -21.15 -0.16 -20.57
CA TRP A 185 -22.10 -0.32 -21.67
C TRP A 185 -21.54 0.23 -22.97
N VAL A 186 -21.08 1.48 -22.98
CA VAL A 186 -20.52 2.12 -24.19
C VAL A 186 -19.32 1.34 -24.71
N ALA A 187 -18.36 0.97 -23.83
CA ALA A 187 -17.18 0.21 -24.24
C ALA A 187 -17.54 -1.17 -24.82
N VAL A 188 -18.47 -1.88 -24.19
CA VAL A 188 -18.92 -3.20 -24.66
C VAL A 188 -19.66 -3.08 -25.99
N THR A 189 -20.58 -2.13 -26.14
CA THR A 189 -21.31 -1.93 -27.40
C THR A 189 -20.37 -1.60 -28.56
N LEU A 190 -19.37 -0.75 -28.33
CA LEU A 190 -18.34 -0.43 -29.34
C LEU A 190 -17.51 -1.67 -29.72
N ALA A 191 -17.07 -2.45 -28.72
CA ALA A 191 -16.30 -3.67 -28.98
C ALA A 191 -17.12 -4.71 -29.75
N VAL A 192 -18.37 -4.95 -29.35
CA VAL A 192 -19.28 -5.88 -30.02
C VAL A 192 -19.57 -5.43 -31.45
N ALA A 193 -19.82 -4.14 -31.68
CA ALA A 193 -20.02 -3.61 -33.02
C ALA A 193 -18.78 -3.80 -33.91
N GLY A 194 -17.57 -3.52 -33.38
CA GLY A 194 -16.31 -3.76 -34.09
C GLY A 194 -16.11 -5.24 -34.43
N ILE A 195 -16.37 -6.15 -33.48
CA ILE A 195 -16.25 -7.60 -33.69
C ILE A 195 -17.28 -8.08 -34.73
N LEU A 196 -18.54 -7.66 -34.65
CA LEU A 196 -19.58 -8.05 -35.60
C LEU A 196 -19.23 -7.61 -37.03
N LEU A 197 -18.68 -6.41 -37.18
CA LEU A 197 -18.24 -5.90 -38.49
C LEU A 197 -17.04 -6.67 -39.07
N LEU A 198 -16.23 -7.31 -38.23
CA LEU A 198 -15.20 -8.26 -38.68
C LEU A 198 -15.79 -9.64 -38.99
N LEU A 199 -16.72 -10.12 -38.15
CA LEU A 199 -17.22 -11.48 -38.19
C LEU A 199 -18.22 -11.73 -39.34
N ILE A 200 -19.10 -10.77 -39.63
CA ILE A 200 -20.14 -10.89 -40.67
C ILE A 200 -19.52 -11.15 -42.06
N PRO A 201 -18.53 -10.38 -42.53
CA PRO A 201 -17.88 -10.64 -43.82
C PRO A 201 -17.17 -12.00 -43.88
N ILE A 202 -16.53 -12.40 -42.77
CA ILE A 202 -15.81 -13.67 -42.68
C ILE A 202 -16.78 -14.85 -42.79
N LEU A 203 -17.92 -14.79 -42.10
CA LEU A 203 -18.96 -15.82 -42.17
C LEU A 203 -19.64 -15.88 -43.54
N SER A 204 -19.72 -14.75 -44.27
CA SER A 204 -20.23 -14.72 -45.65
C SER A 204 -19.18 -15.12 -46.70
N GLY A 205 -18.00 -15.59 -46.31
CA GLY A 205 -16.94 -16.03 -47.22
C GLY A 205 -16.20 -14.89 -47.93
N THR A 206 -16.36 -13.65 -47.45
CA THR A 206 -15.73 -12.45 -48.04
C THR A 206 -14.58 -11.96 -47.15
N ILE A 207 -13.34 -12.01 -47.64
CA ILE A 207 -12.22 -11.38 -46.95
C ILE A 207 -12.28 -9.87 -47.19
N PRO A 208 -12.44 -9.02 -46.15
CA PRO A 208 -12.48 -7.59 -46.34
C PRO A 208 -11.15 -7.08 -46.89
N LYS A 209 -11.21 -6.24 -47.93
CA LYS A 209 -10.01 -5.61 -48.54
C LYS A 209 -9.25 -4.70 -47.56
N HIS A 210 -9.92 -4.23 -46.52
CA HIS A 210 -9.36 -3.36 -45.47
C HIS A 210 -9.77 -3.85 -44.07
N PRO A 211 -9.16 -4.91 -43.54
CA PRO A 211 -9.48 -5.43 -42.20
C PRO A 211 -9.14 -4.43 -41.06
N ALA A 212 -8.28 -3.44 -41.35
CA ALA A 212 -7.82 -2.42 -40.39
C ALA A 212 -8.67 -1.12 -40.35
N GLY A 213 -9.83 -1.11 -41.00
CA GLY A 213 -10.68 0.09 -41.12
C GLY A 213 -11.53 0.40 -39.88
N LEU A 214 -12.81 0.69 -40.11
CA LEU A 214 -13.80 1.00 -39.08
C LEU A 214 -13.91 -0.05 -37.95
N PRO A 215 -13.82 -1.38 -38.21
CA PRO A 215 -13.93 -2.36 -37.13
C PRO A 215 -12.79 -2.25 -36.09
N LEU A 216 -11.56 -2.04 -36.56
CA LEU A 216 -10.41 -1.81 -35.69
C LEU A 216 -10.55 -0.49 -34.92
N ALA A 217 -11.04 0.57 -35.58
CA ALA A 217 -11.31 1.87 -34.94
C ALA A 217 -12.26 1.71 -33.74
N LEU A 218 -13.34 0.96 -33.91
CA LEU A 218 -14.33 0.72 -32.86
C LEU A 218 -13.76 -0.08 -31.69
N ILE A 219 -12.93 -1.08 -31.96
CA ILE A 219 -12.26 -1.87 -30.91
C ILE A 219 -11.25 -1.00 -30.15
N THR A 220 -10.45 -0.19 -30.85
CA THR A 220 -9.51 0.73 -30.21
C THR A 220 -10.24 1.79 -29.39
N LEU A 221 -11.36 2.34 -29.90
CA LEU A 221 -12.19 3.30 -29.17
C LEU A 221 -12.82 2.67 -27.93
N ALA A 222 -13.31 1.43 -28.03
CA ALA A 222 -13.83 0.66 -26.90
C ALA A 222 -12.78 0.52 -25.79
N LEU A 223 -11.53 0.21 -26.17
CA LEU A 223 -10.42 0.12 -25.24
C LEU A 223 -10.14 1.48 -24.57
N MET A 224 -10.05 2.56 -25.36
CA MET A 224 -9.77 3.91 -24.84
C MET A 224 -10.86 4.42 -23.89
N VAL A 225 -12.13 4.21 -24.23
CA VAL A 225 -13.28 4.53 -23.37
C VAL A 225 -13.27 3.66 -22.11
N GLY A 226 -12.94 2.38 -22.24
CA GLY A 226 -12.83 1.43 -21.13
C GLY A 226 -11.80 1.85 -20.09
N ILE A 227 -10.61 2.28 -20.55
CA ILE A 227 -9.51 2.72 -19.67
C ILE A 227 -9.63 4.17 -19.21
N LYS A 228 -10.61 4.93 -19.72
CA LYS A 228 -10.75 6.39 -19.52
C LYS A 228 -9.46 7.12 -19.95
N ALA A 229 -8.98 6.81 -21.15
CA ALA A 229 -7.77 7.41 -21.71
C ALA A 229 -7.84 8.94 -21.68
N GLY A 230 -6.71 9.60 -21.46
CA GLY A 230 -6.60 11.05 -21.63
C GLY A 230 -6.50 11.42 -23.10
N TRP A 231 -6.44 12.72 -23.38
CA TRP A 231 -6.22 13.24 -24.73
C TRP A 231 -4.97 12.66 -25.40
N ALA A 232 -3.89 12.47 -24.62
CA ALA A 232 -2.68 11.81 -25.10
C ALA A 232 -2.95 10.37 -25.59
N GLY A 233 -3.70 9.57 -24.83
CA GLY A 233 -4.07 8.22 -25.24
C GLY A 233 -4.93 8.18 -26.50
N TYR A 234 -5.92 9.08 -26.61
CA TYR A 234 -6.76 9.19 -27.82
C TYR A 234 -5.95 9.63 -29.06
N CYS A 235 -5.09 10.64 -28.92
CA CYS A 235 -4.21 11.09 -30.00
C CYS A 235 -3.23 9.98 -30.41
N GLY A 236 -2.64 9.28 -29.45
CA GLY A 236 -1.73 8.16 -29.73
C GLY A 236 -2.41 7.00 -30.45
N ALA A 237 -3.61 6.61 -30.01
CA ALA A 237 -4.44 5.60 -30.66
C ALA A 237 -4.84 6.02 -32.08
N LEU A 238 -5.18 7.30 -32.30
CA LEU A 238 -5.48 7.84 -33.63
C LEU A 238 -4.27 7.79 -34.55
N CYS A 239 -3.07 8.14 -34.07
CA CYS A 239 -1.83 8.04 -34.84
C CYS A 239 -1.57 6.59 -35.30
N LEU A 240 -1.74 5.61 -34.41
CA LEU A 240 -1.59 4.19 -34.75
C LEU A 240 -2.67 3.69 -35.72
N TRP A 241 -3.89 4.21 -35.61
CA TRP A 241 -4.99 3.86 -36.51
C TRP A 241 -4.83 4.47 -37.91
N LEU A 242 -4.29 5.69 -38.02
CA LEU A 242 -4.11 6.37 -39.29
C LEU A 242 -3.11 5.67 -40.20
N VAL A 243 -1.99 5.18 -39.65
CA VAL A 243 -0.90 4.54 -40.43
C VAL A 243 -1.40 3.43 -41.37
N PRO A 244 -2.16 2.41 -40.90
CA PRO A 244 -2.70 1.36 -41.77
C PRO A 244 -3.85 1.82 -42.69
N ASN A 245 -4.42 3.02 -42.47
CA ASN A 245 -5.52 3.58 -43.26
C ASN A 245 -5.07 4.69 -44.23
N MET A 246 -3.77 5.01 -44.27
CA MET A 246 -3.22 5.97 -45.22
C MET A 246 -3.30 5.41 -46.66
N PRO A 247 -3.61 6.25 -47.67
CA PRO A 247 -3.82 5.80 -49.05
C PRO A 247 -2.59 5.12 -49.69
N GLY A 248 -1.40 5.32 -49.11
CA GLY A 248 -0.15 4.67 -49.53
C GLY A 248 0.11 3.29 -48.90
N PHE A 249 -0.67 2.86 -47.90
CA PHE A 249 -0.51 1.59 -47.19
C PHE A 249 -1.32 0.48 -47.87
N ARG A 250 -0.92 0.08 -49.09
CA ARG A 250 -1.53 -1.05 -49.81
C ARG A 250 -0.68 -2.29 -49.56
N SER A 251 -1.33 -3.43 -49.31
CA SER A 251 -0.80 -4.70 -48.79
C SER A 251 0.25 -5.43 -49.66
N ASP A 252 0.78 -4.80 -50.71
CA ASP A 252 1.75 -5.38 -51.65
C ASP A 252 3.13 -4.66 -51.66
N ARG A 253 3.41 -3.79 -50.69
CA ARG A 253 4.61 -2.93 -50.69
C ARG A 253 5.70 -3.40 -49.70
N HIS A 254 6.96 -3.19 -50.10
CA HIS A 254 8.14 -3.57 -49.32
C HIS A 254 8.25 -2.78 -47.99
N LEU A 255 8.87 -3.39 -46.98
CA LEU A 255 9.13 -2.82 -45.65
C LEU A 255 9.85 -1.46 -45.67
N THR A 256 10.56 -1.13 -46.75
CA THR A 256 11.24 0.17 -46.94
C THR A 256 10.26 1.32 -47.18
N GLU A 257 9.05 1.06 -47.65
CA GLU A 257 8.02 2.07 -47.89
C GLU A 257 7.24 2.48 -46.62
N LEU A 258 7.51 1.79 -45.50
CA LEU A 258 7.02 2.16 -44.16
C LEU A 258 7.78 3.34 -43.54
N LEU A 259 9.00 3.62 -44.01
CA LEU A 259 9.89 4.65 -43.47
C LEU A 259 9.24 6.03 -43.22
N PRO A 260 8.44 6.61 -44.15
CA PRO A 260 7.81 7.91 -43.94
C PRO A 260 6.74 7.89 -42.84
N TYR A 261 6.21 6.72 -42.47
CA TYR A 261 5.18 6.58 -41.44
C TYR A 261 5.75 6.20 -40.06
N VAL A 262 7.04 5.83 -40.00
CA VAL A 262 7.75 5.51 -38.75
C VAL A 262 7.66 6.64 -37.72
N PRO A 263 7.82 7.94 -38.07
CA PRO A 263 7.67 9.03 -37.09
C PRO A 263 6.28 9.09 -36.48
N LEU A 264 5.22 8.82 -37.25
CA LEU A 264 3.85 8.82 -36.78
C LEU A 264 3.56 7.63 -35.85
N LEU A 265 4.12 6.45 -36.18
CA LEU A 265 4.06 5.27 -35.30
C LEU A 265 4.79 5.52 -33.97
N LEU A 266 6.02 6.03 -34.03
CA LEU A 266 6.82 6.33 -32.84
C LEU A 266 6.15 7.39 -31.97
N GLY A 267 5.62 8.46 -32.58
CA GLY A 267 4.84 9.48 -31.89
C GLY A 267 3.56 8.90 -31.25
N GLY A 268 2.84 8.04 -31.96
CA GLY A 268 1.65 7.35 -31.45
C GLY A 268 1.94 6.47 -30.24
N VAL A 269 3.00 5.67 -30.31
CA VAL A 269 3.47 4.84 -29.18
C VAL A 269 3.93 5.71 -28.01
N ALA A 270 4.70 6.77 -28.26
CA ALA A 270 5.17 7.68 -27.22
C ALA A 270 4.01 8.35 -26.47
N LEU A 271 2.97 8.79 -27.19
CA LEU A 271 1.76 9.38 -26.60
C LEU A 271 0.98 8.37 -25.76
N LEU A 272 0.88 7.12 -26.20
CA LEU A 272 0.26 6.03 -25.42
C LEU A 272 1.05 5.71 -24.16
N ILE A 273 2.39 5.70 -24.23
CA ILE A 273 3.26 5.50 -23.06
C ILE A 273 3.17 6.68 -22.09
N TYR A 274 3.04 7.91 -22.61
CA TYR A 274 2.91 9.09 -21.78
C TYR A 274 1.60 9.11 -21.00
N ASP A 275 0.52 8.60 -21.60
CA ASP A 275 -0.80 8.53 -20.97
C ASP A 275 -0.79 7.71 -19.67
N ARG A 276 -1.19 8.35 -18.58
CA ARG A 276 -1.18 7.77 -17.23
C ARG A 276 -2.11 6.55 -17.12
N ARG A 277 -3.26 6.58 -17.78
CA ARG A 277 -4.28 5.53 -17.68
C ARG A 277 -3.90 4.31 -18.52
N VAL A 278 -3.24 4.53 -19.65
CA VAL A 278 -2.63 3.45 -20.44
C VAL A 278 -1.51 2.77 -19.64
N ARG A 279 -0.64 3.54 -18.96
CA ARG A 279 0.38 2.97 -18.08
C ARG A 279 -0.20 2.18 -16.91
N ALA A 280 -1.27 2.69 -16.29
CA ALA A 280 -1.97 1.99 -15.21
C ALA A 280 -2.55 0.65 -15.69
N LEU A 281 -3.16 0.61 -16.89
CA LEU A 281 -3.62 -0.65 -17.51
C LEU A 281 -2.44 -1.62 -17.71
N TRP A 282 -1.32 -1.15 -18.24
CA TRP A 282 -0.14 -1.99 -18.47
C TRP A 282 0.49 -2.51 -17.19
N ALA A 283 0.51 -1.72 -16.11
CA ALA A 283 0.94 -2.17 -14.80
C ALA A 283 0.00 -3.24 -14.23
N TRP A 284 -1.31 -3.04 -14.37
CA TRP A 284 -2.32 -4.01 -13.95
C TRP A 284 -2.22 -5.33 -14.74
N LEU A 285 -2.08 -5.28 -16.06
CA LEU A 285 -1.90 -6.47 -16.91
C LEU A 285 -0.63 -7.25 -16.53
N ARG A 286 0.49 -6.55 -16.30
CA ARG A 286 1.74 -7.20 -15.85
C ARG A 286 1.57 -7.91 -14.51
N GLY A 287 0.91 -7.27 -13.55
CA GLY A 287 0.61 -7.86 -12.25
C GLY A 287 -0.34 -9.07 -12.34
N HIS A 288 -1.32 -9.04 -13.25
CA HIS A 288 -2.31 -10.11 -13.39
C HIS A 288 -1.77 -11.35 -14.13
N PHE A 289 -0.89 -11.15 -15.12
CA PHE A 289 -0.31 -12.24 -15.92
C PHE A 289 1.06 -12.72 -15.43
N GLY A 290 1.57 -12.19 -14.31
CA GLY A 290 2.86 -12.60 -13.75
C GLY A 290 4.05 -12.34 -14.69
N LEU A 291 3.93 -11.36 -15.60
CA LEU A 291 5.02 -10.93 -16.48
C LEU A 291 5.99 -10.06 -15.67
N GLY A 292 6.74 -10.70 -14.79
CA GLY A 292 7.89 -10.12 -14.09
C GLY A 292 9.09 -10.04 -15.02
N LEU A 293 9.78 -8.89 -14.96
CA LEU A 293 11.23 -8.85 -15.16
C LEU A 293 11.89 -9.21 -13.84
#